data_AF-A0A1I4HCP4-F1
#
_entry.id   AF-A0A1I4HCP4-F1
#
_cell.length_a   1.000
_cell.length_b   1.000
_cell.length_c   1.000
_cell.angle_alpha   90.00
_cell.angle_beta   90.00
_cell.angle_gamma   90.00
#
_symmetry.space_group_name_H-M   'P 1'
#
loop_
_entity.id
_entity.type
_entity.pdbx_description
1 polymer ?
#
loop_
_entity_poly.entity_id
_entity_poly.type
_entity_poly.pdbx_seq_one_letter_code
_entity_poly.pdbx_strand_id
1 'polypeptide(L)'
;MTSILQKVMRDVSTGINNFKNRYKLPAEFHTSGQFKIMHISDTPESIYAHVYKVLTYSQPDLIIHTGDLVDNLKLEDNYGDLIADYRHKAANLIDKLEHLTSARIIYVPGNHDDYSVIMANSKRGEVLPEGSIIDLAGVKLGLAHQIENLPEKADFQLFGHSSAVQKASTSATEYLNGILNINFLLLPAGKSYQVSYPWSIDQGRQYKRFNMI
;
A
#
# COMPACT_ATOMS: atom_id res chain seq x y z
N MET A 1 -22.51 -36.36 11.33
CA MET A 1 -21.92 -35.02 11.57
C MET A 1 -20.58 -34.80 10.84
N THR A 2 -20.04 -35.81 10.15
CA THR A 2 -18.70 -35.80 9.51
C THR A 2 -18.60 -35.00 8.20
N SER A 3 -19.70 -34.84 7.44
CA SER A 3 -19.63 -34.21 6.10
C SER A 3 -19.57 -32.68 6.11
N ILE A 4 -20.13 -32.03 7.14
CA ILE A 4 -20.11 -30.56 7.26
C ILE A 4 -18.70 -30.09 7.63
N LEU A 5 -18.05 -30.72 8.62
CA LEU A 5 -16.68 -30.40 9.00
C LEU A 5 -15.69 -30.59 7.85
N GLN A 6 -15.82 -31.67 7.08
CA GLN A 6 -14.97 -31.94 5.92
C GLN A 6 -15.18 -30.93 4.79
N LYS A 7 -16.41 -30.46 4.58
CA LYS A 7 -16.71 -29.41 3.60
C LYS A 7 -16.10 -28.08 4.03
N VAL A 8 -16.29 -27.68 5.29
CA VAL A 8 -15.70 -26.45 5.85
C VAL A 8 -14.18 -26.48 5.76
N MET A 9 -13.52 -27.58 6.15
CA MET A 9 -12.06 -27.66 6.05
C MET A 9 -11.55 -27.62 4.61
N ARG A 10 -12.29 -28.20 3.66
CA ARG A 10 -11.93 -28.18 2.24
C ARG A 10 -12.11 -26.78 1.65
N ASP A 11 -13.21 -26.10 1.97
CA ASP A 11 -13.50 -24.73 1.52
C ASP A 11 -12.50 -23.72 2.12
N VAL A 12 -12.06 -23.94 3.36
CA VAL A 12 -10.97 -23.18 3.98
C VAL A 12 -9.64 -23.46 3.28
N SER A 13 -9.31 -24.72 2.97
CA SER A 13 -8.03 -25.05 2.33
C SER A 13 -7.97 -24.58 0.86
N THR A 14 -9.06 -24.68 0.10
CA THR A 14 -9.16 -24.09 -1.25
C THR A 14 -9.16 -22.57 -1.18
N GLY A 15 -9.81 -21.96 -0.19
CA GLY A 15 -9.74 -20.52 0.07
C GLY A 15 -8.30 -20.05 0.33
N ILE A 16 -7.54 -20.78 1.16
CA ILE A 16 -6.13 -20.49 1.46
C ILE A 16 -5.23 -20.73 0.23
N ASN A 17 -5.46 -21.80 -0.55
CA ASN A 17 -4.68 -22.09 -1.75
C ASN A 17 -4.95 -21.07 -2.87
N ASN A 18 -6.21 -20.71 -3.11
CA ASN A 18 -6.59 -19.66 -4.06
C ASN A 18 -6.08 -18.29 -3.62
N PHE A 19 -6.04 -18.04 -2.31
CA PHE A 19 -5.37 -16.87 -1.75
C PHE A 19 -3.87 -16.93 -2.10
N LYS A 20 -3.11 -17.93 -1.64
CA LYS A 20 -1.65 -18.03 -1.88
C LYS A 20 -1.24 -17.96 -3.36
N ASN A 21 -2.05 -18.49 -4.27
CA ASN A 21 -1.78 -18.39 -5.72
C ASN A 21 -1.97 -16.98 -6.29
N ARG A 22 -2.81 -16.15 -5.66
CA ARG A 22 -3.11 -14.77 -6.11
C ARG A 22 -2.10 -13.73 -5.58
N TYR A 23 -1.43 -14.03 -4.47
CA TYR A 23 -0.48 -13.11 -3.78
C TYR A 23 0.95 -13.63 -3.82
N LYS A 24 1.31 -14.38 -4.85
CA LYS A 24 2.46 -15.28 -4.84
C LYS A 24 3.79 -14.51 -4.87
N LEU A 25 4.25 -14.08 -3.70
CA LEU A 25 5.64 -13.73 -3.49
C LEU A 25 6.47 -15.03 -3.54
N PRO A 26 7.66 -15.00 -4.15
CA PRO A 26 8.46 -16.20 -4.28
C PRO A 26 8.94 -16.69 -2.91
N ALA A 27 9.23 -17.98 -2.80
CA ALA A 27 9.66 -18.58 -1.52
C ALA A 27 10.88 -17.86 -0.93
N GLU A 28 11.79 -17.39 -1.78
CA GLU A 28 12.95 -16.61 -1.38
C GLU A 28 12.60 -15.34 -0.60
N PHE A 29 11.47 -14.69 -0.90
CA PHE A 29 11.02 -13.51 -0.14
C PHE A 29 10.65 -13.90 1.30
N HIS A 30 9.96 -15.01 1.46
CA HIS A 30 9.52 -15.49 2.78
C HIS A 30 10.67 -16.00 3.62
N THR A 31 11.58 -16.77 3.02
CA THR A 31 12.71 -17.36 3.73
C THR A 31 13.89 -16.41 3.90
N SER A 32 13.90 -15.27 3.22
CA SER A 32 14.94 -14.26 3.40
C SER A 32 14.87 -13.66 4.80
N GLY A 33 16.02 -13.55 5.46
CA GLY A 33 16.22 -12.78 6.69
C GLY A 33 16.55 -11.31 6.44
N GLN A 34 16.42 -10.85 5.19
CA GLN A 34 16.60 -9.45 4.80
C GLN A 34 15.43 -8.59 5.24
N PHE A 35 15.68 -7.28 5.34
CA PHE A 35 14.66 -6.31 5.71
C PHE A 35 13.63 -6.15 4.59
N LYS A 36 12.36 -6.34 4.94
CA LYS A 36 11.24 -6.44 4.00
C LYS A 36 10.40 -5.18 4.06
N ILE A 37 10.19 -4.55 2.92
CA ILE A 37 9.35 -3.35 2.80
C ILE A 37 8.11 -3.69 2.01
N MET A 38 6.97 -3.21 2.45
CA MET A 38 5.71 -3.21 1.71
C MET A 38 5.34 -1.77 1.39
N HIS A 39 5.07 -1.48 0.12
CA HIS A 39 4.66 -0.17 -0.37
C HIS A 39 3.27 -0.27 -1.02
N ILE A 40 2.36 0.58 -0.54
CA ILE A 40 0.98 0.71 -1.01
C ILE A 40 0.63 2.19 -1.21
N SER A 41 -0.41 2.47 -2.00
CA SER A 41 -0.88 3.83 -2.26
C SER A 41 -2.33 3.80 -2.75
N ASP A 42 -3.04 4.92 -2.61
CA ASP A 42 -4.36 5.16 -3.21
C ASP A 42 -5.31 3.99 -2.90
N THR A 43 -5.61 3.84 -1.60
CA THR A 43 -6.26 2.67 -1.04
C THR A 43 -7.75 2.96 -0.80
N PRO A 44 -8.67 2.56 -1.70
CA PRO A 44 -10.09 2.66 -1.42
C PRO A 44 -10.49 1.66 -0.33
N GLU A 45 -11.51 1.98 0.47
CA GLU A 45 -11.98 1.12 1.57
C GLU A 45 -12.30 -0.31 1.12
N SER A 46 -12.81 -0.47 -0.10
CA SER A 46 -13.20 -1.76 -0.67
C SER A 46 -12.06 -2.78 -0.75
N ILE A 47 -10.79 -2.35 -0.68
CA ILE A 47 -9.62 -3.24 -0.72
C ILE A 47 -8.91 -3.41 0.62
N TYR A 48 -9.36 -2.79 1.71
CA TYR A 48 -8.67 -2.89 3.01
C TYR A 48 -8.48 -4.35 3.44
N ALA A 49 -9.51 -5.18 3.31
CA ALA A 49 -9.42 -6.60 3.62
C ALA A 49 -8.39 -7.35 2.74
N HIS A 50 -8.14 -6.89 1.52
CA HIS A 50 -7.10 -7.44 0.66
C HIS A 50 -5.71 -7.03 1.18
N VAL A 51 -5.50 -5.74 1.47
CA VAL A 51 -4.26 -5.21 2.04
C VAL A 51 -3.90 -5.94 3.34
N TYR A 52 -4.85 -6.14 4.25
CA TYR A 52 -4.62 -6.84 5.51
C TYR A 52 -4.18 -8.29 5.34
N LYS A 53 -4.76 -9.00 4.36
CA LYS A 53 -4.37 -10.37 4.09
C LYS A 53 -2.98 -10.44 3.45
N VAL A 54 -2.67 -9.51 2.55
CA VAL A 54 -1.33 -9.37 1.96
C VAL A 54 -0.30 -9.10 3.04
N LEU A 55 -0.58 -8.13 3.92
CA LEU A 55 0.23 -7.80 5.09
C LEU A 55 0.49 -9.04 5.97
N THR A 56 -0.57 -9.76 6.31
CA THR A 56 -0.46 -10.97 7.15
C THR A 56 0.36 -12.06 6.48
N TYR A 57 0.30 -12.16 5.15
CA TYR A 57 1.04 -13.13 4.37
C TYR A 57 2.52 -12.75 4.18
N SER A 58 2.81 -11.48 3.92
CA SER A 58 4.15 -11.00 3.59
C SER A 58 5.01 -10.68 4.81
N GLN A 59 4.39 -10.32 5.95
CA GLN A 59 5.07 -9.99 7.21
C GLN A 59 6.25 -9.02 6.99
N PRO A 60 6.01 -7.80 6.47
CA PRO A 60 7.06 -6.83 6.23
C PRO A 60 7.60 -6.25 7.55
N ASP A 61 8.82 -5.73 7.52
CA ASP A 61 9.45 -5.00 8.63
C ASP A 61 9.09 -3.50 8.57
N LEU A 62 8.77 -2.99 7.38
CA LEU A 62 8.33 -1.61 7.14
C LEU A 62 7.17 -1.56 6.15
N ILE A 63 6.16 -0.77 6.47
CA ILE A 63 5.06 -0.39 5.57
C ILE A 63 5.22 1.09 5.20
N ILE A 64 5.12 1.40 3.91
CA ILE A 64 5.09 2.76 3.39
C ILE A 64 3.77 2.94 2.65
N HIS A 65 2.97 3.92 3.05
CA HIS A 65 1.76 4.32 2.36
C HIS A 65 1.95 5.71 1.74
N THR A 66 1.97 5.79 0.40
CA THR A 66 2.21 7.05 -0.33
C THR A 66 0.91 7.76 -0.72
N GLY A 67 0.06 8.01 0.28
CA GLY A 67 -1.08 8.91 0.16
C GLY A 67 -2.39 8.25 -0.25
N ASP A 68 -3.47 8.99 -0.03
CA ASP A 68 -4.86 8.65 -0.26
C ASP A 68 -5.28 7.36 0.46
N LEU A 69 -5.30 7.45 1.79
CA LEU A 69 -5.66 6.36 2.70
C LEU A 69 -7.09 5.86 2.52
N VAL A 70 -7.99 6.74 2.05
CA VAL A 70 -9.39 6.43 1.77
C VAL A 70 -9.72 6.92 0.36
N ASP A 71 -9.05 6.37 -0.64
CA ASP A 71 -9.04 6.89 -2.01
C ASP A 71 -10.43 7.01 -2.67
N ASN A 72 -11.42 6.26 -2.22
CA ASN A 72 -12.80 6.41 -2.68
C ASN A 72 -13.50 7.70 -2.16
N LEU A 73 -12.88 8.45 -1.26
CA LEU A 73 -13.34 9.75 -0.75
C LEU A 73 -12.35 10.84 -1.16
N LYS A 74 -12.71 11.59 -2.19
CA LYS A 74 -11.88 12.66 -2.76
C LYS A 74 -12.04 13.95 -1.95
N LEU A 75 -11.34 14.07 -0.81
CA LEU A 75 -11.49 15.21 0.11
C LEU A 75 -11.20 16.56 -0.55
N GLU A 76 -10.24 16.62 -1.47
CA GLU A 76 -9.90 17.85 -2.21
C GLU A 76 -11.12 18.40 -2.98
N ASP A 77 -11.97 17.51 -3.51
CA ASP A 77 -13.15 17.89 -4.30
C ASP A 77 -14.36 18.24 -3.40
N ASN A 78 -14.49 17.62 -2.21
CA ASN A 78 -15.66 17.83 -1.34
C ASN A 78 -15.38 17.61 0.16
N TYR A 79 -14.50 18.43 0.74
CA TYR A 79 -14.06 18.28 2.14
C TYR A 79 -15.21 18.30 3.14
N GLY A 80 -16.13 19.28 3.03
CA GLY A 80 -17.18 19.53 4.02
C GLY A 80 -18.11 18.33 4.22
N ASP A 81 -18.51 17.68 3.12
CA ASP A 81 -19.44 16.56 3.16
C ASP A 81 -18.74 15.24 3.53
N LEU A 82 -17.46 15.09 3.16
CA LEU A 82 -16.77 13.80 3.23
C LEU A 82 -15.88 13.64 4.47
N ILE A 83 -15.50 14.72 5.16
CA ILE A 83 -14.52 14.65 6.26
C ILE A 83 -14.94 13.72 7.41
N ALA A 84 -16.24 13.64 7.71
CA ALA A 84 -16.74 12.76 8.78
C ALA A 84 -16.53 11.28 8.42
N ASP A 85 -16.88 10.90 7.20
CA ASP A 85 -16.72 9.54 6.69
C ASP A 85 -15.24 9.18 6.49
N TYR A 86 -14.46 10.12 5.95
CA TYR A 86 -13.01 9.98 5.83
C TYR A 86 -12.37 9.72 7.18
N ARG A 87 -12.70 10.53 8.20
CA ARG A 87 -12.15 10.36 9.55
C ARG A 87 -12.41 8.96 10.09
N HIS A 88 -13.63 8.46 9.93
CA HIS A 88 -13.98 7.11 10.38
C HIS A 88 -13.20 6.02 9.64
N LYS A 89 -13.10 6.11 8.32
CA LYS A 89 -12.47 5.09 7.48
C LYS A 89 -10.94 5.12 7.57
N ALA A 90 -10.33 6.30 7.56
CA ALA A 90 -8.89 6.48 7.75
C ALA A 90 -8.46 5.97 9.13
N ALA A 91 -9.21 6.30 10.19
CA ALA A 91 -8.96 5.77 11.53
C ALA A 91 -9.01 4.23 11.56
N ASN A 92 -9.98 3.62 10.86
CA ASN A 92 -10.07 2.16 10.76
C ASN A 92 -8.85 1.55 10.06
N LEU A 93 -8.41 2.12 8.93
CA LEU A 93 -7.24 1.64 8.21
C LEU A 93 -5.98 1.74 9.08
N ILE A 94 -5.72 2.91 9.66
CA ILE A 94 -4.55 3.17 10.49
C ILE A 94 -4.53 2.21 11.69
N ASP A 95 -5.65 2.11 12.42
CA ASP A 95 -5.77 1.23 13.58
C ASP A 95 -5.50 -0.24 13.21
N LYS A 96 -6.04 -0.71 12.09
CA LYS A 96 -5.82 -2.09 11.63
C LYS A 96 -4.38 -2.34 11.18
N LEU A 97 -3.76 -1.42 10.44
CA LEU A 97 -2.35 -1.55 10.05
C LEU A 97 -1.46 -1.60 11.29
N GLU A 98 -1.70 -0.74 12.28
CA GLU A 98 -0.90 -0.68 13.49
C GLU A 98 -1.06 -1.92 14.40
N HIS A 99 -2.26 -2.54 14.44
CA HIS A 99 -2.54 -3.71 15.27
C HIS A 99 -2.19 -5.06 14.62
N LEU A 100 -2.24 -5.18 13.30
CA LEU A 100 -2.02 -6.45 12.60
C LEU A 100 -0.55 -6.85 12.48
N THR A 101 0.37 -5.92 12.72
CA THR A 101 1.81 -6.14 12.61
C THR A 101 2.58 -5.28 13.61
N SER A 102 3.83 -5.65 13.88
CA SER A 102 4.81 -4.81 14.56
C SER A 102 5.70 -4.00 13.60
N ALA A 103 5.49 -4.13 12.28
CA ALA A 103 6.25 -3.40 11.26
C ALA A 103 6.27 -1.90 11.55
N ARG A 104 7.39 -1.22 11.30
CA ARG A 104 7.44 0.25 11.23
C ARG A 104 6.45 0.72 10.17
N ILE A 105 5.79 1.86 10.36
CA ILE A 105 4.81 2.38 9.40
C ILE A 105 5.13 3.83 9.08
N ILE A 106 5.20 4.16 7.80
CA ILE A 106 5.38 5.51 7.30
C ILE A 106 4.19 5.88 6.43
N TYR A 107 3.59 7.02 6.71
CA TYR A 107 2.54 7.65 5.92
C TYR A 107 3.10 8.88 5.24
N VAL A 108 2.92 8.98 3.93
CA VAL A 108 3.14 10.21 3.16
C VAL A 108 1.76 10.66 2.68
N PRO A 109 1.13 11.68 3.28
CA PRO A 109 -0.24 12.07 2.94
C PRO A 109 -0.38 12.47 1.47
N GLY A 110 -1.51 12.09 0.86
CA GLY A 110 -1.89 12.49 -0.50
C GLY A 110 -2.77 13.74 -0.52
N ASN A 111 -3.20 14.16 -1.71
CA ASN A 111 -4.05 15.34 -1.90
C ASN A 111 -5.48 15.10 -1.39
N HIS A 112 -5.93 13.85 -1.25
CA HIS A 112 -7.24 13.51 -0.67
C HIS A 112 -7.17 13.10 0.80
N ASP A 113 -6.01 13.27 1.44
CA ASP A 113 -5.86 13.01 2.87
C ASP A 113 -5.98 14.27 3.73
N ASP A 114 -6.40 14.07 4.98
CA ASP A 114 -6.32 15.10 6.02
C ASP A 114 -5.19 14.75 7.00
N TYR A 115 -4.12 15.55 6.98
CA TYR A 115 -2.95 15.36 7.84
C TYR A 115 -3.30 15.27 9.33
N SER A 116 -4.24 16.09 9.80
CA SER A 116 -4.62 16.12 11.22
C SER A 116 -5.34 14.84 11.63
N VAL A 117 -6.15 14.27 10.75
CA VAL A 117 -6.79 12.96 10.97
C VAL A 117 -5.74 11.85 11.07
N ILE A 118 -4.75 11.83 10.19
CA ILE A 118 -3.68 10.80 10.23
C ILE A 118 -2.92 10.90 11.55
N MET A 119 -2.45 12.10 11.90
CA MET A 119 -1.71 12.35 13.14
C MET A 119 -2.51 12.00 14.39
N ALA A 120 -3.81 12.31 14.43
CA ALA A 120 -4.65 12.04 15.59
C ALA A 120 -4.95 10.55 15.80
N ASN A 121 -4.88 9.73 14.74
CA ASN A 121 -5.22 8.30 14.80
C ASN A 121 -4.00 7.38 14.79
N SER A 122 -2.83 7.87 14.34
CA SER A 122 -1.60 7.09 14.37
C SER A 122 -0.97 7.12 15.76
N LYS A 123 -0.76 5.93 16.34
CA LYS A 123 -0.11 5.80 17.67
C LYS A 123 1.38 5.53 17.53
N ARG A 124 1.80 4.92 16.41
CA ARG A 124 3.20 4.48 16.18
C ARG A 124 3.70 4.67 14.76
N GLY A 125 2.84 5.13 13.85
CA GLY A 125 3.24 5.49 12.49
C GLY A 125 3.93 6.86 12.46
N GLU A 126 4.83 6.99 11.51
CA GLU A 126 5.52 8.25 11.21
C GLU A 126 4.83 8.90 10.03
N VAL A 127 4.55 10.19 10.12
CA VAL A 127 4.02 10.97 9.00
C VAL A 127 5.14 11.82 8.43
N LEU A 128 5.49 11.58 7.17
CA LEU A 128 6.55 12.29 6.45
C LEU A 128 5.94 13.12 5.32
N PRO A 129 6.51 14.31 5.02
CA PRO A 129 6.07 15.08 3.86
C PRO A 129 6.53 14.42 2.55
N GLU A 130 5.89 14.78 1.44
CA GLU A 130 6.37 14.43 0.10
C GLU A 130 7.80 14.96 -0.13
N GLY A 131 8.59 14.24 -0.93
CA GLY A 131 10.00 14.55 -1.17
C GLY A 131 10.96 14.00 -0.12
N SER A 132 10.45 13.32 0.91
CA SER A 132 11.28 12.71 1.95
C SER A 132 12.17 11.59 1.41
N ILE A 133 13.37 11.47 1.97
CA ILE A 133 14.28 10.34 1.75
C ILE A 133 14.45 9.60 3.07
N ILE A 134 14.26 8.28 3.04
CA ILE A 134 14.69 7.39 4.13
C ILE A 134 15.90 6.58 3.68
N ASP A 135 16.90 6.48 4.54
CA ASP A 135 18.07 5.63 4.34
C ASP A 135 17.94 4.37 5.21
N LEU A 136 17.94 3.21 4.56
CA LEU A 136 17.87 1.91 5.21
C LEU A 136 19.03 1.05 4.73
N ALA A 137 20.00 0.85 5.62
CA ALA A 137 21.21 0.08 5.34
C ALA A 137 21.98 0.57 4.09
N GLY A 138 22.04 1.89 3.87
CA GLY A 138 22.73 2.50 2.74
C GLY A 138 21.92 2.53 1.45
N VAL A 139 20.66 2.06 1.48
CA VAL A 139 19.71 2.15 0.37
C VAL A 139 18.74 3.30 0.64
N LYS A 140 18.68 4.25 -0.29
CA LYS A 140 17.83 5.44 -0.21
C LYS A 140 16.49 5.20 -0.89
N LEU A 141 15.42 5.45 -0.17
CA LEU A 141 14.06 5.40 -0.66
C LEU A 141 13.49 6.82 -0.67
N GLY A 142 13.17 7.32 -1.84
CA GLY A 142 12.47 8.59 -2.02
C GLY A 142 10.96 8.36 -2.01
N LEU A 143 10.24 9.21 -1.27
CA LEU A 143 8.82 9.03 -0.99
C LEU A 143 8.05 10.27 -1.40
N ALA A 144 6.98 10.09 -2.17
CA ALA A 144 6.03 11.14 -2.49
C ALA A 144 4.67 10.52 -2.83
N HIS A 145 3.59 11.28 -2.77
CA HIS A 145 2.32 10.83 -3.34
C HIS A 145 2.34 11.11 -4.85
N GLN A 146 2.76 12.32 -5.24
CA GLN A 146 2.91 12.73 -6.64
C GLN A 146 4.34 12.52 -7.13
N ILE A 147 4.49 12.08 -8.39
CA ILE A 147 5.80 11.77 -8.98
C ILE A 147 6.67 13.04 -9.17
N GLU A 148 6.05 14.21 -9.27
CA GLU A 148 6.69 15.51 -9.41
C GLU A 148 7.38 15.95 -8.12
N ASN A 149 6.88 15.48 -6.97
CA ASN A 149 7.40 15.80 -5.65
C ASN A 149 8.45 14.78 -5.17
N LEU A 150 8.79 13.78 -5.99
CA LEU A 150 9.86 12.85 -5.65
C LEU A 150 11.20 13.58 -5.54
N PRO A 151 12.06 13.18 -4.59
CA PRO A 151 13.40 13.74 -4.49
C PRO A 151 14.26 13.35 -5.70
N GLU A 152 15.30 14.12 -5.99
CA GLU A 152 16.13 13.86 -7.18
C GLU A 152 16.99 12.59 -7.09
N LYS A 153 17.40 12.16 -5.89
CA LYS A 153 18.44 11.13 -5.69
C LYS A 153 18.03 10.06 -4.67
N ALA A 154 17.43 8.99 -5.16
CA ALA A 154 17.15 7.77 -4.41
C ALA A 154 17.36 6.53 -5.28
N ASP A 155 17.66 5.40 -4.65
CA ASP A 155 17.80 4.10 -5.31
C ASP A 155 16.43 3.55 -5.70
N PHE A 156 15.42 3.77 -4.85
CA PHE A 156 14.02 3.46 -5.13
C PHE A 156 13.16 4.71 -4.92
N GLN A 157 12.23 4.94 -5.83
CA GLN A 157 11.27 6.04 -5.78
C GLN A 157 9.87 5.46 -5.64
N LEU A 158 9.25 5.68 -4.48
CA LEU A 158 7.94 5.14 -4.12
C LEU A 158 6.90 6.25 -4.25
N PHE A 159 5.90 6.04 -5.11
CA PHE A 159 4.86 7.04 -5.40
C PHE A 159 3.51 6.45 -5.74
N GLY A 160 2.48 7.29 -5.86
CA GLY A 160 1.10 6.93 -6.19
C GLY A 160 0.43 7.93 -7.12
N HIS A 161 -0.81 8.32 -6.79
CA HIS A 161 -1.64 9.37 -7.39
C HIS A 161 -2.12 9.13 -8.83
N SER A 162 -1.23 8.70 -9.73
CA SER A 162 -1.54 8.54 -11.15
C SER A 162 -1.10 7.18 -11.69
N SER A 163 -2.06 6.43 -12.23
CA SER A 163 -1.79 5.18 -12.96
C SER A 163 -1.24 5.42 -14.36
N ALA A 164 -1.43 6.63 -14.91
CA ALA A 164 -0.97 7.02 -16.23
C ALA A 164 0.53 7.35 -16.27
N VAL A 165 1.14 7.59 -15.10
CA VAL A 165 2.56 7.95 -15.03
C VAL A 165 3.37 6.79 -14.48
N GLN A 166 4.18 6.22 -15.36
CA GLN A 166 5.25 5.29 -15.01
C GLN A 166 6.55 5.82 -15.61
N LYS A 167 7.49 6.23 -14.76
CA LYS A 167 8.87 6.49 -15.20
C LYS A 167 9.56 5.15 -15.41
N ALA A 168 10.24 5.01 -16.54
CA ALA A 168 11.08 3.85 -16.77
C ALA A 168 12.21 3.82 -15.74
N SER A 169 12.40 2.68 -15.08
CA SER A 169 13.55 2.46 -14.21
C SER A 169 14.84 2.58 -15.01
N THR A 170 15.85 3.16 -14.38
CA THR A 170 17.21 3.26 -14.93
C THR A 170 18.12 2.26 -14.22
N SER A 171 19.37 2.15 -14.65
CA SER A 171 20.36 1.35 -13.92
C SER A 171 20.68 1.89 -12.51
N ALA A 172 20.29 3.13 -12.20
CA ALA A 172 20.58 3.80 -10.93
C ALA A 172 19.36 3.97 -10.02
N THR A 173 18.16 4.00 -10.58
CA THR A 173 16.93 4.28 -9.83
C THR A 173 15.77 3.46 -10.36
N GLU A 174 15.08 2.78 -9.45
CA GLU A 174 13.83 2.07 -9.72
C GLU A 174 12.62 2.87 -9.27
N TYR A 175 11.60 2.96 -10.12
CA TYR A 175 10.36 3.68 -9.85
C TYR A 175 9.22 2.69 -9.57
N LEU A 176 8.62 2.79 -8.39
CA LEU A 176 7.58 1.88 -7.91
C LEU A 176 6.29 2.65 -7.64
N ASN A 177 5.29 2.41 -8.49
CA ASN A 177 3.97 3.02 -8.37
C ASN A 177 3.05 2.12 -7.53
N GLY A 178 2.60 2.64 -6.39
CA GLY A 178 1.71 1.98 -5.42
C GLY A 178 0.25 1.87 -5.88
N ILE A 179 -0.14 2.57 -6.95
CA ILE A 179 -1.48 2.46 -7.54
C ILE A 179 -1.59 1.19 -8.40
N LEU A 180 -0.53 0.85 -9.13
CA LEU A 180 -0.51 -0.27 -10.07
C LEU A 180 -0.38 -1.61 -9.33
N ASN A 181 0.46 -1.65 -8.31
CA ASN A 181 0.75 -2.86 -7.54
C ASN A 181 1.01 -2.54 -6.07
N ILE A 182 0.80 -3.54 -5.23
CA ILE A 182 1.48 -3.60 -3.93
C ILE A 182 2.93 -3.98 -4.22
N ASN A 183 3.86 -3.09 -3.90
CA ASN A 183 5.28 -3.30 -4.17
C ASN A 183 5.97 -3.83 -2.90
N PHE A 184 6.95 -4.69 -3.10
CA PHE A 184 7.78 -5.24 -2.03
C PHE A 184 9.25 -5.04 -2.34
N LEU A 185 10.05 -4.74 -1.32
CA LEU A 185 11.52 -4.65 -1.44
C LEU A 185 12.20 -5.56 -0.42
N LEU A 186 13.33 -6.15 -0.81
CA LEU A 186 14.28 -6.82 0.09
C LEU A 186 15.59 -6.03 0.14
N LEU A 187 15.94 -5.54 1.33
CA LEU A 187 17.17 -4.78 1.56
C LEU A 187 18.19 -5.59 2.40
N PRO A 188 19.50 -5.45 2.12
CA PRO A 188 20.10 -4.50 1.18
C PRO A 188 20.26 -5.04 -0.26
N ALA A 189 19.68 -6.20 -0.59
CA ALA A 189 19.82 -6.78 -1.94
C ALA A 189 19.23 -5.94 -3.07
N GLY A 190 18.33 -4.99 -2.76
CA GLY A 190 17.70 -4.14 -3.75
C GLY A 190 16.80 -4.92 -4.71
N LYS A 191 16.22 -6.05 -4.26
CA LYS A 191 15.27 -6.82 -5.08
C LYS A 191 13.86 -6.32 -4.84
N SER A 192 13.14 -6.02 -5.92
CA SER A 192 11.72 -5.68 -5.88
C SER A 192 10.83 -6.84 -6.33
N TYR A 193 9.62 -6.89 -5.76
CA TYR A 193 8.56 -7.80 -6.17
C TYR A 193 7.24 -7.03 -6.23
N GLN A 194 6.31 -7.49 -7.07
CA GLN A 194 5.03 -6.83 -7.26
C GLN A 194 3.90 -7.83 -7.08
N VAL A 195 2.87 -7.41 -6.35
CA VAL A 195 1.61 -8.14 -6.19
C VAL A 195 0.51 -7.26 -6.74
N SER A 196 -0.15 -7.73 -7.80
CA SER A 196 -1.24 -7.00 -8.42
C SER A 196 -2.45 -6.93 -7.50
N TYR A 197 -3.09 -5.76 -7.49
CA TYR A 197 -4.37 -5.58 -6.83
C TYR A 197 -5.48 -6.43 -7.48
N PRO A 198 -6.62 -6.63 -6.81
CA PRO A 198 -7.79 -7.22 -7.46
C PRO A 198 -8.27 -6.32 -8.59
N TRP A 199 -8.72 -6.92 -9.70
CA TRP A 199 -9.27 -6.20 -10.85
C TRP A 199 -10.41 -5.23 -10.50
N SER A 200 -11.10 -5.42 -9.36
CA SER A 200 -12.19 -4.56 -8.91
C SER A 200 -11.75 -3.25 -8.24
N ILE A 201 -10.44 -3.06 -8.03
CA ILE A 201 -9.90 -1.90 -7.30
C ILE A 201 -10.23 -0.58 -7.99
N ASP A 202 -10.12 -0.52 -9.32
CA ASP A 202 -10.30 0.72 -10.09
C ASP A 202 -11.74 1.24 -10.02
N GLN A 203 -12.71 0.35 -9.76
CA GLN A 203 -14.10 0.77 -9.48
C GLN A 203 -14.21 1.49 -8.13
N GLY A 204 -13.39 1.10 -7.15
CA GLY A 204 -13.32 1.72 -5.84
C GLY A 204 -12.59 3.07 -5.85
N ARG A 205 -11.58 3.24 -6.70
CA ARG A 205 -10.78 4.47 -6.80
C ARG A 205 -11.51 5.68 -7.39
N GLN A 206 -12.75 5.47 -7.85
CA GLN A 206 -13.59 6.50 -8.47
C GLN A 206 -12.84 7.34 -9.52
N TYR A 207 -11.99 6.72 -10.34
CA TYR A 207 -11.41 7.43 -11.48
C TYR A 207 -12.55 8.09 -12.24
N LYS A 208 -12.50 9.43 -12.38
CA LYS A 208 -13.47 10.19 -13.16
C LYS A 208 -13.62 9.45 -14.48
N ARG A 209 -14.80 8.86 -14.73
CA ARG A 209 -15.12 8.21 -16.00
C ARG A 209 -14.87 9.27 -17.07
N PHE A 210 -13.72 9.22 -17.74
CA PHE A 210 -13.56 9.95 -18.97
C PHE A 210 -14.50 9.31 -19.99
N ASN A 211 -15.32 10.16 -20.57
CA ASN A 211 -16.39 9.84 -21.50
C ASN A 211 -15.98 8.77 -22.50
N MET A 212 -16.84 7.77 -22.68
CA MET A 212 -16.89 7.02 -23.93
C MET A 212 -17.05 8.03 -25.07
N ILE A 213 -16.09 8.05 -25.97
CA ILE A 213 -16.27 8.43 -27.37
C ILE A 213 -15.85 7.21 -28.19
#